data_AF-A0A9D8T7G0-F1
#
_entry.id   AF-A0A9D8T7G0-F1
#
_cell.length_a   1.000
_cell.length_b   1.000
_cell.length_c   1.000
_cell.angle_alpha   90.00
_cell.angle_beta   90.00
_cell.angle_gamma   90.00
#
_symmetry.space_group_name_H-M   'P 1'
#
loop_
_entity.id
_entity.type
_entity.pdbx_description
1 polymer ?
#
loop_
_entity_poly.entity_id
_entity_poly.type
_entity_poly.pdbx_seq_one_letter_code
_entity_poly.pdbx_strand_id
1 'polypeptide(L)'
;MYQAQNTEYNKLIAGDYPIVREAVTIAGAAELKAGTVLASHGVAASATKAKKSVTFTGTPVASKTIKVAVDGNEVTYTTASTTLATEVAGIKAAINADNTLKNIVAATNSDGKLSIEWKTAGKAGNDMEIVVTVGDGAGVEAGDVAVEVVGEDAGDERFEIVDSGSGTAALQEPAAVLLEDAAPGETKLAAFCGEFNQAELIFKDGQSINNFKVKLRKIGIFAKACI
;
A
#
# COMPACT_ATOMS: atom_id res chain seq x y z
N MET A 1 31.95 -8.92 40.62
CA MET A 1 31.51 -7.54 40.34
C MET A 1 30.28 -7.62 39.46
N TYR A 2 29.09 -7.43 40.03
CA TYR A 2 27.89 -7.19 39.23
C TYR A 2 28.01 -5.76 38.71
N GLN A 3 28.18 -5.58 37.40
CA GLN A 3 27.98 -4.27 36.80
C GLN A 3 26.50 -3.95 36.98
N ALA A 4 26.21 -2.92 37.78
CA ALA A 4 24.91 -2.27 37.76
C ALA A 4 24.71 -1.76 36.35
N GLN A 5 23.92 -2.49 35.54
CA GLN A 5 23.35 -1.90 34.35
C GLN A 5 22.60 -0.67 34.84
N ASN A 6 23.06 0.47 34.36
CA ASN A 6 22.48 1.77 34.62
C ASN A 6 21.05 1.71 34.04
N THR A 7 20.08 1.28 34.86
CA THR A 7 18.66 1.42 34.56
C THR A 7 18.41 2.92 34.64
N GLU A 8 18.71 3.64 33.56
CA GLU A 8 18.03 4.91 33.31
C GLU A 8 16.55 4.58 33.47
N TYR A 9 15.99 5.00 34.59
CA TYR A 9 14.59 4.84 34.89
C TYR A 9 13.87 5.42 33.68
N ASN A 10 13.21 4.57 32.89
CA ASN A 10 12.58 5.00 31.65
C ASN A 10 11.50 6.02 32.05
N LYS A 11 11.84 7.31 31.98
CA LYS A 11 11.01 8.43 32.48
C LYS A 11 9.64 8.45 31.83
N LEU A 12 9.51 7.76 30.69
CA LEU A 12 8.28 7.59 29.94
C LEU A 12 7.23 6.75 30.68
N ILE A 13 7.62 5.77 31.50
CA ILE A 13 6.67 4.89 32.20
C ILE A 13 6.39 5.41 33.62
N ALA A 14 5.11 5.64 33.94
CA ALA A 14 4.68 6.33 35.16
C ALA A 14 3.90 5.46 36.16
N GLY A 15 3.85 4.14 35.95
CA GLY A 15 3.25 3.23 36.91
C GLY A 15 3.24 1.77 36.47
N ASP A 16 2.51 0.95 37.21
CA ASP A 16 2.54 -0.51 37.13
C ASP A 16 1.44 -1.10 36.22
N TYR A 17 0.71 -0.25 35.49
CA TYR A 17 -0.32 -0.73 34.57
C TYR A 17 0.33 -1.61 33.50
N PRO A 18 -0.26 -2.78 33.17
CA PRO A 18 0.29 -3.67 32.17
C PRO A 18 0.56 -2.95 30.85
N ILE A 19 1.73 -3.22 30.24
CA ILE A 19 2.10 -2.65 28.96
C ILE A 19 2.07 -3.77 27.91
N VAL A 20 1.06 -3.74 27.05
CA VAL A 20 1.05 -4.56 25.82
C VAL A 20 1.93 -3.87 24.81
N ARG A 21 2.94 -4.60 24.30
CA ARG A 21 3.92 -4.09 23.34
C ARG A 21 3.87 -4.91 22.06
N GLU A 22 3.88 -4.23 20.93
CA GLU A 22 3.98 -4.87 19.63
C GLU A 22 5.00 -4.13 18.76
N ALA A 23 5.54 -4.85 17.79
CA ALA A 23 6.43 -4.28 16.79
C ALA A 23 5.58 -3.56 15.74
N VAL A 24 5.86 -2.28 15.50
CA VAL A 24 5.13 -1.44 14.56
C VAL A 24 6.08 -0.80 13.57
N THR A 25 5.64 -0.67 12.31
CA THR A 25 6.43 0.00 11.26
C THR A 25 6.10 1.49 11.24
N ILE A 26 7.13 2.33 11.39
CA ILE A 26 6.96 3.78 11.42
C ILE A 26 6.90 4.34 10.00
N ALA A 27 5.86 5.11 9.71
CA ALA A 27 5.67 5.86 8.47
C ALA A 27 5.95 7.36 8.67
N GLY A 28 5.81 8.13 7.58
CA GLY A 28 6.07 9.57 7.56
C GLY A 28 7.48 9.92 7.04
N ALA A 29 7.85 11.19 7.16
CA ALA A 29 9.10 11.73 6.61
C ALA A 29 10.12 12.18 7.66
N ALA A 30 9.78 12.07 8.95
CA ALA A 30 10.60 12.57 10.05
C ALA A 30 10.94 11.47 11.05
N GLU A 31 12.09 11.60 11.71
CA GLU A 31 12.43 10.77 12.86
C GLU A 31 11.44 11.03 14.01
N LEU A 32 10.99 9.96 14.65
CA LEU A 32 10.14 10.01 15.84
C LEU A 32 10.95 9.62 17.07
N LYS A 33 10.68 10.30 18.18
CA LYS A 33 11.31 10.01 19.47
C LYS A 33 10.46 9.09 20.32
N ALA A 34 11.09 8.33 21.22
CA ALA A 34 10.37 7.61 22.26
C ALA A 34 9.41 8.55 23.01
N GLY A 35 8.20 8.08 23.29
CA GLY A 35 7.11 8.87 23.87
C GLY A 35 6.18 9.51 22.83
N THR A 36 6.51 9.46 21.54
CA THR A 36 5.60 9.88 20.47
C THR A 36 4.28 9.12 20.54
N VAL A 37 3.16 9.85 20.59
CA VAL A 37 1.82 9.27 20.45
C VAL A 37 1.55 9.01 18.98
N LEU A 38 1.29 7.75 18.67
CA LEU A 38 1.10 7.25 17.31
C LEU A 38 -0.38 7.11 17.00
N ALA A 39 -0.75 7.40 15.76
CA ALA A 39 -1.98 6.95 15.14
C ALA A 39 -1.67 5.76 14.22
N SER A 40 -2.57 4.79 14.16
CA SER A 40 -2.47 3.78 13.11
C SER A 40 -2.88 4.42 11.80
N HIS A 41 -1.92 4.48 10.90
CA HIS A 41 -2.16 4.71 9.50
C HIS A 41 -2.32 3.32 8.89
N GLY A 42 -3.57 2.86 8.77
CA GLY A 42 -3.84 1.88 7.73
C GLY A 42 -3.45 2.56 6.43
N VAL A 43 -2.24 2.28 5.91
CA VAL A 43 -1.78 2.83 4.64
C VAL A 43 -2.93 2.53 3.72
N ALA A 44 -3.67 3.57 3.27
CA ALA A 44 -4.79 3.35 2.35
C ALA A 44 -4.19 2.51 1.26
N ALA A 45 -4.67 1.25 1.15
CA ALA A 45 -3.84 0.16 0.66
C ALA A 45 -2.94 0.72 -0.42
N SER A 46 -1.60 0.79 -0.21
CA SER A 46 -0.67 1.10 -1.32
C SER A 46 -1.28 0.39 -2.50
N ALA A 47 -1.74 1.17 -3.49
CA ALA A 47 -2.84 0.78 -4.36
C ALA A 47 -2.36 -0.35 -5.26
N THR A 48 -2.22 -1.54 -4.69
CA THR A 48 -1.62 -2.68 -5.33
C THR A 48 -2.67 -3.09 -6.31
N LYS A 49 -2.37 -2.75 -7.54
CA LYS A 49 -3.18 -3.09 -8.68
C LYS A 49 -2.50 -4.29 -9.26
N ALA A 50 -3.24 -5.37 -9.40
CA ALA A 50 -2.76 -6.45 -10.23
C ALA A 50 -2.44 -5.87 -11.61
N LYS A 51 -1.22 -6.09 -12.06
CA LYS A 51 -0.85 -5.92 -13.45
C LYS A 51 -0.51 -7.29 -13.99
N LYS A 52 -0.86 -7.53 -15.24
CA LYS A 52 -0.43 -8.70 -15.98
C LYS A 52 0.07 -8.24 -17.33
N SER A 53 0.92 -9.04 -17.94
CA SER A 53 1.42 -8.75 -19.27
C SER A 53 1.40 -9.96 -20.17
N VAL A 54 1.26 -9.69 -21.46
CA VAL A 54 1.35 -10.67 -22.53
C VAL A 54 2.35 -10.15 -23.53
N THR A 55 3.34 -10.97 -23.86
CA THR A 55 4.31 -10.66 -24.91
C THR A 55 3.87 -11.34 -26.18
N PHE A 56 3.73 -10.57 -27.25
CA PHE A 56 3.46 -11.07 -28.58
C PHE A 56 4.78 -11.26 -29.33
N THR A 57 4.83 -12.23 -30.23
CA THR A 57 5.96 -12.47 -31.13
C THR A 57 5.47 -12.75 -32.54
N GLY A 58 6.38 -12.78 -33.53
CA GLY A 58 6.05 -13.05 -34.92
C GLY A 58 5.87 -11.82 -35.81
N THR A 59 5.39 -12.03 -37.03
CA THR A 59 5.13 -10.98 -38.04
C THR A 59 3.63 -10.93 -38.34
N PRO A 60 2.92 -9.88 -37.90
CA PRO A 60 1.50 -9.75 -38.16
C PRO A 60 1.12 -9.84 -39.64
N VAL A 61 0.03 -10.55 -39.89
CA VAL A 61 -0.68 -10.59 -41.17
C VAL A 61 -1.92 -9.72 -41.04
N ALA A 62 -2.11 -8.79 -41.98
CA ALA A 62 -3.24 -7.86 -41.96
C ALA A 62 -4.61 -8.58 -42.11
N SER A 63 -5.67 -7.94 -41.62
CA SER A 63 -7.06 -8.42 -41.66
C SER A 63 -7.30 -9.72 -40.92
N LYS A 64 -6.49 -10.00 -39.89
CA LYS A 64 -6.63 -11.14 -38.99
C LYS A 64 -7.10 -10.67 -37.63
N THR A 65 -7.72 -11.53 -36.84
CA THR A 65 -8.33 -11.14 -35.57
C THR A 65 -7.47 -11.58 -34.39
N ILE A 66 -7.38 -10.70 -33.39
CA ILE A 66 -6.83 -10.98 -32.07
C ILE A 66 -7.90 -10.60 -31.06
N LYS A 67 -8.23 -11.53 -30.17
CA LYS A 67 -9.20 -11.31 -29.08
C LYS A 67 -8.45 -11.27 -27.76
N VAL A 68 -8.78 -10.29 -26.93
CA VAL A 68 -8.26 -10.19 -25.56
C VAL A 68 -9.46 -10.14 -24.63
N ALA A 69 -9.58 -11.12 -23.75
CA ALA A 69 -10.56 -11.15 -22.68
C ALA A 69 -9.89 -10.81 -21.34
N VAL A 70 -10.51 -9.93 -20.58
CA VAL A 70 -10.12 -9.60 -19.20
C VAL A 70 -11.33 -9.86 -18.29
N ASP A 71 -11.20 -10.84 -17.40
CA ASP A 71 -12.26 -11.31 -16.50
C ASP A 71 -13.59 -11.53 -17.23
N GLY A 72 -13.52 -12.26 -18.35
CA GLY A 72 -14.68 -12.60 -19.19
C GLY A 72 -15.16 -11.50 -20.14
N ASN A 73 -14.62 -10.28 -20.07
CA ASN A 73 -14.98 -9.19 -20.98
C ASN A 73 -14.02 -9.16 -22.18
N GLU A 74 -14.53 -9.46 -23.38
CA GLU A 74 -13.73 -9.60 -24.61
C GLU A 74 -13.72 -8.32 -25.44
N VAL A 75 -12.54 -7.96 -25.93
CA VAL A 75 -12.35 -7.02 -27.04
C VAL A 75 -11.75 -7.76 -28.24
N THR A 76 -12.33 -7.55 -29.41
CA THR A 76 -11.80 -8.03 -30.69
C THR A 76 -11.07 -6.91 -31.40
N TYR A 77 -9.83 -7.16 -31.80
CA TYR A 77 -9.01 -6.29 -32.64
C TYR A 77 -8.74 -6.97 -33.98
N THR A 78 -8.83 -6.21 -35.07
CA THR A 78 -8.46 -6.68 -36.42
C THR A 78 -7.17 -6.03 -36.84
N THR A 79 -6.20 -6.85 -37.24
CA THR A 79 -4.86 -6.39 -37.57
C THR A 79 -4.85 -5.54 -38.84
N ALA A 80 -4.03 -4.49 -38.86
CA ALA A 80 -3.99 -3.54 -39.97
C ALA A 80 -2.58 -3.28 -40.52
N SER A 81 -1.55 -3.63 -39.78
CA SER A 81 -0.13 -3.47 -40.08
C SER A 81 0.59 -4.81 -40.04
N THR A 82 1.82 -4.82 -40.56
CA THR A 82 2.78 -5.93 -40.47
C THR A 82 3.83 -5.71 -39.37
N THR A 83 3.75 -4.60 -38.64
CA THR A 83 4.67 -4.29 -37.54
C THR A 83 4.04 -4.62 -36.19
N LEU A 84 4.67 -5.50 -35.43
CA LEU A 84 4.16 -5.97 -34.14
C LEU A 84 3.84 -4.83 -33.14
N ALA A 85 4.71 -3.82 -33.04
CA ALA A 85 4.51 -2.70 -32.13
C ALA A 85 3.22 -1.91 -32.43
N THR A 86 2.90 -1.71 -33.72
CA THR A 86 1.66 -1.03 -34.15
C THR A 86 0.43 -1.84 -33.78
N GLU A 87 0.48 -3.16 -33.97
CA GLU A 87 -0.63 -4.05 -33.64
C GLU A 87 -0.91 -4.09 -32.13
N VAL A 88 0.13 -4.21 -31.31
CA VAL A 88 -0.01 -4.17 -29.84
C VAL A 88 -0.52 -2.81 -29.38
N ALA A 89 -0.10 -1.71 -30.00
CA ALA A 89 -0.66 -0.38 -29.73
C ALA A 89 -2.15 -0.29 -30.12
N GLY A 90 -2.55 -0.94 -31.21
CA GLY A 90 -3.94 -1.05 -31.65
C GLY A 90 -4.81 -1.85 -30.67
N ILE A 91 -4.33 -2.98 -30.17
CA ILE A 91 -5.01 -3.79 -29.13
C ILE A 91 -5.21 -2.95 -27.87
N LYS A 92 -4.16 -2.25 -27.40
CA LYS A 92 -4.27 -1.32 -26.27
C LYS A 92 -5.35 -0.28 -26.49
N ALA A 93 -5.39 0.35 -27.67
CA ALA A 93 -6.38 1.36 -27.99
C ALA A 93 -7.80 0.79 -27.96
N ALA A 94 -7.99 -0.43 -28.48
CA ALA A 94 -9.27 -1.12 -28.45
C ALA A 94 -9.74 -1.41 -27.01
N ILE A 95 -8.86 -1.90 -26.13
CA ILE A 95 -9.17 -2.13 -24.71
C ILE A 95 -9.56 -0.82 -24.00
N ASN A 96 -8.79 0.26 -24.22
CA ASN A 96 -9.05 1.55 -23.57
C ASN A 96 -10.28 2.28 -24.16
N ALA A 97 -10.77 1.88 -25.34
CA ALA A 97 -11.98 2.43 -25.95
C ALA A 97 -13.26 1.66 -25.55
N ASP A 98 -13.13 0.38 -25.21
CA ASP A 98 -14.27 -0.46 -24.83
C ASP A 98 -14.99 0.06 -23.58
N ASN A 99 -16.32 0.08 -23.60
CA ASN A 99 -17.13 0.73 -22.56
C ASN A 99 -17.10 0.00 -21.22
N THR A 100 -16.79 -1.29 -21.20
CA THR A 100 -16.69 -2.08 -19.99
C THR A 100 -15.25 -2.09 -19.50
N LEU A 101 -14.32 -2.52 -20.35
CA LEU A 101 -12.91 -2.67 -20.00
C LEU A 101 -12.26 -1.36 -19.57
N LYS A 102 -12.56 -0.24 -20.24
CA LYS A 102 -11.96 1.07 -19.88
C LYS A 102 -12.31 1.52 -18.47
N ASN A 103 -13.39 1.00 -17.88
CA ASN A 103 -13.78 1.37 -16.51
C ASN A 103 -13.13 0.47 -15.46
N ILE A 104 -12.66 -0.72 -15.85
CA ILE A 104 -12.09 -1.70 -14.93
C ILE A 104 -10.57 -1.80 -15.00
N VAL A 105 -9.98 -1.62 -16.17
CA VAL A 105 -8.52 -1.75 -16.38
C VAL A 105 -7.94 -0.60 -17.19
N ALA A 106 -6.64 -0.40 -17.06
CA ALA A 106 -5.83 0.44 -17.92
C ALA A 106 -4.86 -0.43 -18.72
N ALA A 107 -4.88 -0.32 -20.05
CA ALA A 107 -3.92 -0.98 -20.91
C ALA A 107 -2.77 -0.02 -21.29
N THR A 108 -1.54 -0.52 -21.16
CA THR A 108 -0.30 0.11 -21.62
C THR A 108 0.45 -0.85 -22.53
N ASN A 109 1.42 -0.34 -23.30
CA ASN A 109 2.21 -1.17 -24.19
C ASN A 109 3.66 -0.68 -24.26
N SER A 110 4.55 -1.62 -24.55
CA SER A 110 5.89 -1.39 -25.08
C SER A 110 6.07 -2.29 -26.31
N ASP A 111 7.22 -2.23 -26.98
CA ASP A 111 7.46 -3.00 -28.21
C ASP A 111 7.17 -4.50 -28.02
N GLY A 112 6.09 -4.97 -28.63
CA GLY A 112 5.63 -6.37 -28.56
C GLY A 112 4.95 -6.78 -27.24
N LYS A 113 4.84 -5.91 -26.23
CA LYS A 113 4.28 -6.27 -24.92
C LYS A 113 3.03 -5.45 -24.60
N LEU A 114 1.95 -6.14 -24.27
CA LEU A 114 0.73 -5.56 -23.72
C LEU A 114 0.73 -5.73 -22.20
N SER A 115 0.49 -4.65 -21.47
CA SER A 115 0.36 -4.66 -20.02
C SER A 115 -1.03 -4.16 -19.62
N ILE A 116 -1.73 -4.92 -18.78
CA ILE A 116 -3.08 -4.61 -18.30
C ILE A 116 -3.03 -4.49 -16.79
N GLU A 117 -3.53 -3.39 -16.24
CA GLU A 117 -3.54 -3.08 -14.80
C GLU A 117 -4.96 -2.78 -14.31
N TRP A 118 -5.37 -3.29 -13.14
CA TRP A 118 -6.64 -2.88 -12.53
C TRP A 118 -6.68 -1.39 -12.23
N LYS A 119 -7.82 -0.74 -12.46
CA LYS A 119 -8.06 0.62 -11.98
C LYS A 119 -8.35 0.66 -10.48
N THR A 120 -8.98 -0.38 -9.95
CA THR A 120 -9.33 -0.51 -8.52
C THR A 120 -8.18 -1.15 -7.75
N ALA A 121 -7.77 -0.52 -6.66
CA ALA A 121 -6.78 -1.05 -5.72
C ALA A 121 -7.30 -2.29 -4.96
N GLY A 122 -6.38 -3.09 -4.39
CA GLY A 122 -6.72 -4.21 -3.51
C GLY A 122 -7.12 -5.49 -4.25
N LYS A 123 -6.70 -5.62 -5.52
CA LYS A 123 -6.82 -6.84 -6.31
C LYS A 123 -5.47 -7.49 -6.41
N ALA A 124 -5.37 -8.75 -5.98
CA ALA A 124 -4.13 -9.49 -6.04
C ALA A 124 -3.76 -9.85 -7.49
N GLY A 125 -2.47 -10.01 -7.77
CA GLY A 125 -1.93 -10.38 -9.09
C GLY A 125 -2.69 -11.51 -9.79
N ASN A 126 -3.08 -12.52 -9.01
CA ASN A 126 -3.80 -13.72 -9.40
C ASN A 126 -5.31 -13.51 -9.62
N ASP A 127 -5.89 -12.40 -9.17
CA ASP A 127 -7.34 -12.12 -9.28
C ASP A 127 -7.77 -11.68 -10.68
N MET A 128 -6.81 -11.34 -11.56
CA MET A 128 -7.08 -10.94 -12.94
C MET A 128 -6.95 -12.14 -13.87
N GLU A 129 -7.99 -12.50 -14.61
CA GLU A 129 -7.90 -13.46 -15.71
C GLU A 129 -7.66 -12.71 -17.03
N ILE A 130 -6.59 -13.06 -17.74
CA ILE A 130 -6.35 -12.60 -19.11
C ILE A 130 -6.31 -13.82 -20.01
N VAL A 131 -7.13 -13.80 -21.06
CA VAL A 131 -7.09 -14.79 -22.14
C VAL A 131 -6.85 -14.05 -23.45
N VAL A 132 -5.83 -14.49 -24.19
CA VAL A 132 -5.55 -13.97 -25.53
C VAL A 132 -5.75 -15.07 -26.54
N THR A 133 -6.65 -14.84 -27.50
CA THR A 133 -6.93 -15.77 -28.60
C THR A 133 -6.48 -15.12 -29.90
N VAL A 134 -5.53 -15.75 -30.58
CA VAL A 134 -5.03 -15.31 -31.88
C VAL A 134 -5.73 -16.12 -32.98
N GLY A 135 -6.31 -15.44 -33.97
CA GLY A 135 -6.98 -16.09 -35.09
C GLY A 135 -6.01 -16.79 -36.05
N ASP A 136 -6.50 -17.82 -36.74
CA ASP A 136 -5.69 -18.62 -37.66
C ASP A 136 -5.02 -17.79 -38.75
N GLY A 137 -3.71 -17.99 -38.88
CA GLY A 137 -2.87 -17.31 -39.87
C GLY A 137 -2.64 -15.83 -39.59
N ALA A 138 -2.77 -15.37 -38.34
CA ALA A 138 -2.41 -14.01 -37.94
C ALA A 138 -0.90 -13.71 -38.02
N GLY A 139 -0.06 -14.76 -38.13
CA GLY A 139 1.41 -14.62 -38.18
C GLY A 139 2.05 -14.13 -36.87
N VAL A 140 1.24 -14.00 -35.81
CA VAL A 140 1.67 -13.67 -34.46
C VAL A 140 1.31 -14.79 -33.50
N GLU A 141 2.05 -14.85 -32.40
CA GLU A 141 1.78 -15.74 -31.27
C GLU A 141 1.73 -14.90 -29.99
N ALA A 142 0.79 -15.22 -29.11
CA ALA A 142 0.75 -14.67 -27.76
C ALA A 142 1.52 -15.62 -26.84
N GLY A 143 2.54 -15.10 -26.15
CA GLY A 143 3.25 -15.84 -25.12
C GLY A 143 2.42 -15.97 -23.84
N ASP A 144 3.01 -16.61 -22.84
CA ASP A 144 2.37 -16.81 -21.55
C ASP A 144 2.02 -15.48 -20.87
N VAL A 145 0.92 -15.50 -20.11
CA VAL A 145 0.50 -14.36 -19.29
C VAL A 145 1.40 -14.29 -18.07
N ALA A 146 2.25 -13.27 -18.01
CA ALA A 146 3.09 -12.99 -16.85
C ALA A 146 2.34 -12.15 -15.82
N VAL A 147 2.45 -12.53 -14.54
CA VAL A 147 1.91 -11.75 -13.42
C VAL A 147 2.93 -10.69 -13.01
N GLU A 148 2.53 -9.43 -13.03
CA GLU A 148 3.31 -8.28 -12.57
C GLU A 148 2.57 -7.64 -11.39
N VAL A 149 3.00 -7.86 -10.16
CA VAL A 149 2.39 -7.11 -9.05
C VAL A 149 2.93 -5.69 -9.08
N VAL A 150 2.05 -4.69 -9.23
CA VAL A 150 2.41 -3.26 -9.15
C VAL A 150 1.88 -2.72 -7.83
N GLY A 151 2.80 -2.51 -6.89
CA GLY A 151 2.52 -1.98 -5.55
C GLY A 151 3.18 -2.84 -4.47
N GLU A 152 3.81 -2.18 -3.49
CA GLU A 152 4.22 -2.81 -2.25
C GLU A 152 2.97 -3.20 -1.47
N ASP A 153 2.95 -4.43 -0.94
CA ASP A 153 1.82 -5.02 -0.22
C ASP A 153 1.36 -4.09 0.91
N ALA A 154 0.07 -3.77 0.93
CA ALA A 154 -0.50 -2.85 1.90
C ALA A 154 -1.03 -3.53 3.17
N GLY A 155 -0.44 -4.68 3.50
CA GLY A 155 -0.79 -5.46 4.67
C GLY A 155 -0.14 -4.96 5.96
N ASP A 156 0.89 -4.13 5.88
CA ASP A 156 1.59 -3.67 7.08
C ASP A 156 0.89 -2.42 7.62
N GLU A 157 0.21 -2.57 8.75
CA GLU A 157 -0.24 -1.44 9.56
C GLU A 157 0.97 -0.56 9.88
N ARG A 158 0.97 0.68 9.36
CA ARG A 158 2.05 1.63 9.62
C ARG A 158 1.57 2.67 10.62
N PHE A 159 2.51 3.27 11.33
CA PHE A 159 2.22 4.20 12.40
C PHE A 159 2.89 5.54 12.13
N GLU A 160 2.13 6.60 12.28
CA GLU A 160 2.63 7.98 12.17
C GLU A 160 2.28 8.74 13.45
N ILE A 161 2.88 9.91 13.65
CA ILE A 161 2.50 10.77 14.77
C ILE A 161 1.01 11.14 14.68
N VAL A 162 0.30 11.06 15.80
CA VAL A 162 -1.12 11.46 15.85
C VAL A 162 -1.29 12.94 15.52
N ASP A 163 -2.28 13.25 14.69
CA ASP A 163 -2.57 14.58 14.20
C ASP A 163 -4.08 14.86 14.19
N SER A 164 -4.54 15.60 15.19
CA SER A 164 -5.94 16.02 15.30
C SER A 164 -6.42 16.96 14.19
N GLY A 165 -5.51 17.61 13.46
CA GLY A 165 -5.79 18.50 12.33
C GLY A 165 -5.69 17.82 10.97
N SER A 166 -5.37 16.53 10.92
CA SER A 166 -5.22 15.79 9.66
C SER A 166 -6.54 15.70 8.88
N GLY A 167 -6.48 15.74 7.56
CA GLY A 167 -7.65 15.43 6.71
C GLY A 167 -8.03 13.94 6.73
N THR A 168 -7.15 13.08 7.23
CA THR A 168 -7.35 11.63 7.33
C THR A 168 -7.86 11.26 8.72
N ALA A 169 -9.08 10.73 8.81
CA ALA A 169 -9.72 10.40 10.09
C ALA A 169 -8.89 9.44 10.97
N ALA A 170 -8.22 8.45 10.37
CA ALA A 170 -7.38 7.49 11.10
C ALA A 170 -6.20 8.18 11.83
N LEU A 171 -5.60 9.20 11.22
CA LEU A 171 -4.50 9.95 11.83
C LEU A 171 -4.94 10.84 13.00
N GLN A 172 -6.23 11.08 13.17
CA GLN A 172 -6.78 11.84 14.29
C GLN A 172 -7.01 10.98 15.55
N GLU A 173 -6.90 9.65 15.43
CA GLU A 173 -7.16 8.70 16.50
C GLU A 173 -5.83 8.10 17.01
N PRO A 174 -5.47 8.31 18.29
CA PRO A 174 -4.29 7.69 18.85
C PRO A 174 -4.51 6.17 18.98
N ALA A 175 -3.46 5.40 18.73
CA ALA A 175 -3.44 3.94 18.77
C ALA A 175 -2.35 3.38 19.71
N ALA A 176 -1.19 4.04 19.79
CA ALA A 176 -0.05 3.55 20.57
C ALA A 176 0.87 4.67 21.05
N VAL A 177 1.86 4.33 21.89
CA VAL A 177 2.99 5.18 22.28
C VAL A 177 4.29 4.49 21.88
N LEU A 178 5.12 5.18 21.10
CA LEU A 178 6.42 4.69 20.66
C LEU A 178 7.36 4.53 21.85
N LEU A 179 8.04 3.38 21.98
CA LEU A 179 8.93 3.10 23.12
C LEU A 179 10.41 3.35 22.83
N GLU A 180 10.77 3.50 21.56
CA GLU A 180 12.15 3.65 21.09
C GLU A 180 12.20 4.67 19.94
N ASP A 181 13.27 5.45 19.85
CA ASP A 181 13.50 6.33 18.70
C ASP A 181 13.45 5.53 17.38
N ALA A 182 12.82 6.11 16.37
CA ALA A 182 12.57 5.46 15.09
C ALA A 182 12.79 6.42 13.92
N ALA A 183 13.54 5.97 12.92
CA ALA A 183 13.56 6.61 11.61
C ALA A 183 12.37 6.13 10.74
N PRO A 184 11.98 6.88 9.70
CA PRO A 184 10.98 6.43 8.74
C PRO A 184 11.32 5.06 8.13
N GLY A 185 10.34 4.16 8.07
CA GLY A 185 10.46 2.81 7.54
C GLY A 185 11.01 1.77 8.53
N GLU A 186 11.44 2.18 9.72
CA GLU A 186 11.90 1.22 10.73
C GLU A 186 10.73 0.55 11.48
N THR A 187 10.95 -0.70 11.88
CA THR A 187 10.08 -1.42 12.81
C THR A 187 10.62 -1.29 14.23
N LYS A 188 9.81 -0.76 15.16
CA LYS A 188 10.17 -0.54 16.58
C LYS A 188 9.07 -0.99 17.52
N LEU A 189 9.38 -1.10 18.80
CA LEU A 189 8.37 -1.40 19.81
C LEU A 189 7.49 -0.19 20.12
N ALA A 190 6.17 -0.40 20.10
CA ALA A 190 5.19 0.54 20.60
C ALA A 190 4.29 -0.12 21.65
N ALA A 191 3.77 0.68 22.56
CA ALA A 191 2.84 0.26 23.59
C ALA A 191 1.39 0.64 23.26
N PHE A 192 0.49 -0.33 23.36
CA PHE A 192 -0.94 -0.17 23.05
C PHE A 192 -1.80 0.06 24.29
N CYS A 193 -1.23 -0.16 25.48
CA CYS A 193 -1.79 0.23 26.77
C CYS A 193 -0.67 0.47 27.77
N GLY A 194 -0.97 1.16 28.88
CA GLY A 194 0.03 1.48 29.89
C GLY A 194 -0.23 2.78 30.63
N GLU A 195 0.58 3.03 31.65
CA GLU A 195 0.64 4.31 32.36
C GLU A 195 1.92 5.05 31.99
N PHE A 196 1.77 6.23 31.41
CA PHE A 196 2.87 7.02 30.85
C PHE A 196 3.00 8.36 31.54
N ASN A 197 4.23 8.85 31.64
CA ASN A 197 4.51 10.17 32.17
C ASN A 197 4.02 11.21 31.16
N GLN A 198 3.03 11.99 31.58
CA GLN A 198 2.38 13.00 30.74
C GLN A 198 3.39 14.01 30.16
N ALA A 199 4.45 14.33 30.90
CA ALA A 199 5.46 15.30 30.48
C ALA A 199 6.38 14.77 29.36
N GLU A 200 6.48 13.44 29.22
CA GLU A 200 7.35 12.77 28.24
C GLU A 200 6.57 12.32 26.99
N LEU A 201 5.24 12.51 26.97
CA LEU A 201 4.44 12.22 25.78
C LEU A 201 4.64 13.33 24.74
N ILE A 202 4.98 12.90 23.52
CA ILE A 202 5.27 13.79 22.40
C ILE A 202 4.08 13.76 21.43
N PHE A 203 3.63 14.95 21.04
CA PHE A 203 2.54 15.18 20.10
C PHE A 203 3.03 16.03 18.93
N LYS A 204 2.30 16.03 17.81
CA LYS A 204 2.59 16.92 16.70
C LYS A 204 2.56 18.39 17.13
N ASP A 205 3.37 19.23 16.48
CA ASP A 205 3.50 20.65 16.79
C ASP A 205 2.14 21.35 16.97
N GLY A 206 2.02 22.09 18.07
CA GLY A 206 0.79 22.80 18.45
C GLY A 206 -0.29 21.91 19.08
N GLN A 207 -0.05 20.61 19.26
CA GLN A 207 -0.96 19.68 19.91
C GLN A 207 -0.46 19.26 21.29
N SER A 208 -1.38 18.77 22.11
CA SER A 208 -1.11 18.42 23.50
C SER A 208 -1.96 17.25 23.95
N ILE A 209 -1.67 16.74 25.16
CA ILE A 209 -2.50 15.73 25.81
C ILE A 209 -3.97 16.14 25.91
N ASN A 210 -4.29 17.43 26.02
CA ASN A 210 -5.68 17.90 26.11
C ASN A 210 -6.50 17.58 24.85
N ASN A 211 -5.85 17.51 23.68
CA ASN A 211 -6.48 17.12 22.43
C ASN A 211 -6.89 15.64 22.42
N PHE A 212 -6.15 14.78 23.14
CA PHE A 212 -6.22 13.32 23.00
C PHE A 212 -6.58 12.54 24.27
N LYS A 213 -6.65 13.20 25.43
CA LYS A 213 -6.80 12.55 26.74
C LYS A 213 -7.94 11.53 26.81
N VAL A 214 -9.11 11.89 26.27
CA VAL A 214 -10.28 11.01 26.26
C VAL A 214 -10.05 9.80 25.34
N LYS A 215 -9.43 10.01 24.18
CA LYS A 215 -9.14 8.96 23.19
C LYS A 215 -8.10 7.97 23.71
N LEU A 216 -7.00 8.47 24.29
CA LEU A 216 -5.97 7.66 24.94
C LEU A 216 -6.54 6.78 26.06
N ARG A 217 -7.41 7.34 26.91
CA ARG A 217 -8.06 6.57 27.97
C ARG A 217 -8.95 5.45 27.45
N LYS A 218 -9.62 5.64 26.29
CA LYS A 218 -10.47 4.61 25.67
C LYS A 218 -9.65 3.40 25.22
N ILE A 219 -8.40 3.58 24.84
CA ILE A 219 -7.49 2.50 24.42
C ILE A 219 -6.59 2.00 25.56
N GLY A 220 -6.82 2.41 26.81
CA GLY A 220 -6.05 1.94 27.96
C GLY A 220 -4.66 2.58 28.11
N ILE A 221 -4.45 3.75 27.49
CA ILE A 221 -3.26 4.58 27.68
C ILE A 221 -3.60 5.70 28.67
N PHE A 222 -2.95 5.69 29.83
CA PHE A 222 -3.20 6.62 30.92
C PHE A 222 -2.00 7.56 31.09
N ALA A 223 -2.21 8.85 30.86
CA ALA A 223 -1.20 9.87 31.14
C ALA A 223 -1.26 10.30 32.61
N LYS A 224 -0.15 10.15 33.34
CA LYS A 224 0.02 10.56 34.74
C LYS A 224 1.04 11.68 34.84
N ALA A 225 0.74 12.67 35.68
CA ALA A 225 1.76 13.62 36.09
C ALA A 225 2.67 12.92 37.12
N CYS A 226 3.93 12.70 36.77
CA CYS A 226 4.93 12.30 37.75
C CYS A 226 5.26 13.52 38.63
N ILE A 227 5.15 13.34 39.95
CA ILE A 227 5.50 14.34 40.98
C ILE A 227 6.95 14.11 41.37
#